data_AF-A0A945FJ82-F1
#
_entry.id   AF-A0A945FJ82-F1
#
_cell.length_a   1.000
_cell.length_b   1.000
_cell.length_c   1.000
_cell.angle_alpha   90.00
_cell.angle_beta   90.00
_cell.angle_gamma   90.00
#
_symmetry.space_group_name_H-M   'P 1'
#
loop_
_entity.id
_entity.type
_entity.pdbx_description
1 polymer ?
#
loop_
_entity_poly.entity_id
_entity_poly.type
_entity_poly.pdbx_seq_one_letter_code
_entity_poly.pdbx_strand_id
1 'polypeptide(L)'
;MMMKKTCLFLLFVCLLCINTAYAQTAELAYSQEAETLFQRSLARYIRGAYEDTKLGLQELLEQHPSNQRTSAAQLLLGKAHYKLKDYSLAIASAVELQLNFPYSRYLAESDLLIGDCYFHQGQVYSAATQYGRVLTSRTEVRTKARAADRLGQMAGAERLSNRDIERLQGDFGRAIINEAISFAKEVKGKLVMKPSSGSQGSKGIKTVENTDDIVKWFDFVKERSETSTVVMEKYYEGREFSVDGMMIGSTPIIFSVSE
;
A
#
# COMPACT_ATOMS: atom_id res chain seq x y z
N MET A 1 -4.93 51.23 51.33
CA MET A 1 -4.41 49.86 51.37
C MET A 1 -5.16 49.04 50.31
N MET A 2 -4.40 48.49 49.35
CA MET A 2 -4.74 47.47 48.34
C MET A 2 -6.02 47.59 47.49
N MET A 3 -5.83 47.77 46.17
CA MET A 3 -6.50 46.92 45.17
C MET A 3 -5.88 47.10 43.76
N LYS A 4 -5.82 45.97 43.03
CA LYS A 4 -5.52 45.80 41.60
C LYS A 4 -4.04 45.76 41.17
N LYS A 5 -3.43 44.59 41.37
CA LYS A 5 -2.38 44.06 40.46
C LYS A 5 -2.88 42.74 39.89
N THR A 6 -3.62 42.81 38.79
CA THR A 6 -4.02 41.64 38.00
C THR A 6 -4.00 42.02 36.53
N CYS A 7 -3.51 41.11 35.70
CA CYS A 7 -3.71 41.08 34.25
C CYS A 7 -2.74 41.93 33.37
N LEU A 8 -1.43 41.70 33.48
CA LEU A 8 -0.51 42.04 32.37
C LEU A 8 0.44 40.90 31.96
N PHE A 9 0.60 39.86 32.78
CA PHE A 9 1.54 38.77 32.49
C PHE A 9 0.96 37.65 31.61
N LEU A 10 -0.38 37.57 31.47
CA LEU A 10 -1.04 36.50 30.71
C LEU A 10 -1.10 36.78 29.19
N LEU A 11 -0.89 38.03 28.77
CA LEU A 11 -0.97 38.41 27.36
C LEU A 11 0.37 38.25 26.62
N PHE A 12 1.49 38.28 27.35
CA PHE A 12 2.83 38.14 26.76
C PHE A 12 3.22 36.68 26.50
N VAL A 13 2.67 35.72 27.27
CA VAL A 13 2.89 34.29 27.04
C VAL A 13 2.06 33.78 25.86
N CYS A 14 0.87 34.35 25.59
CA CYS A 14 0.08 33.99 24.42
C CYS A 14 0.67 34.50 23.10
N LEU A 15 1.43 35.59 23.08
CA LEU A 15 2.05 36.12 21.85
C LEU A 15 3.31 35.34 21.41
N LEU A 16 3.96 34.63 22.33
CA LEU A 16 5.08 33.73 22.01
C LEU A 16 4.61 32.37 21.46
N CYS A 17 3.35 31.98 21.71
CA CYS A 17 2.77 30.74 21.19
C CYS A 17 2.17 30.87 19.78
N ILE A 18 2.10 32.09 19.22
CA ILE A 18 1.56 32.32 17.86
C ILE A 18 2.66 32.23 16.78
N ASN A 19 3.94 32.34 17.16
CA ASN A 19 5.07 32.29 16.20
C ASN A 19 5.61 30.89 15.88
N THR A 20 5.01 29.82 16.38
CA THR A 20 5.35 28.43 15.96
C THR A 20 4.27 27.76 15.12
N ALA A 21 3.22 28.49 14.73
CA ALA A 21 2.24 28.02 13.75
C ALA A 21 2.67 28.30 12.29
N TYR A 22 3.81 28.97 12.09
CA TYR A 22 4.54 28.99 10.82
C TYR A 22 5.62 27.90 10.82
N ALA A 23 5.24 26.65 11.08
CA ALA A 23 6.01 25.52 10.56
C ALA A 23 5.81 25.50 9.05
N GLN A 24 6.52 26.41 8.38
CA GLN A 24 7.12 26.26 7.08
C GLN A 24 6.38 25.26 6.19
N THR A 25 5.45 25.76 5.37
CA THR A 25 5.35 25.22 4.01
C THR A 25 6.71 25.51 3.38
N ALA A 26 7.71 24.67 3.65
CA ALA A 26 8.98 24.71 2.94
C ALA A 26 8.59 24.55 1.48
N GLU A 27 8.70 25.65 0.72
CA GLU A 27 8.45 25.63 -0.70
C GLU A 27 9.46 24.63 -1.27
N LEU A 28 8.97 23.44 -1.64
CA LEU A 28 9.82 22.38 -2.15
C LEU A 28 10.44 22.87 -3.44
N ALA A 29 11.68 23.32 -3.37
CA ALA A 29 12.40 23.80 -4.53
C ALA A 29 12.68 22.63 -5.47
N TYR A 30 12.43 22.84 -6.76
CA TYR A 30 12.88 21.89 -7.76
C TYR A 30 14.41 21.87 -7.80
N SER A 31 15.02 20.68 -7.66
CA SER A 31 16.44 20.46 -7.91
C SER A 31 16.63 19.42 -9.01
N GLN A 32 17.37 19.81 -10.05
CA GLN A 32 17.73 18.93 -11.16
C GLN A 32 18.75 17.87 -10.72
N GLU A 33 19.65 18.21 -9.80
CA GLU A 33 20.60 17.25 -9.22
C GLU A 33 19.85 16.19 -8.39
N ALA A 34 18.91 16.60 -7.54
CA ALA A 34 18.08 15.68 -6.77
C ALA A 34 17.23 14.77 -7.67
N GLU A 35 16.68 15.30 -8.76
CA GLU A 35 16.00 14.49 -9.78
C GLU A 35 16.93 13.41 -10.34
N THR A 36 18.15 13.81 -10.74
CA THR A 36 19.14 12.91 -11.36
C THR A 36 19.57 11.82 -10.39
N LEU A 37 19.88 12.17 -9.15
CA LEU A 37 20.24 11.22 -8.08
C LEU A 37 19.09 10.26 -7.79
N PHE A 38 17.85 10.76 -7.74
CA PHE A 38 16.66 9.94 -7.50
C PHE A 38 16.46 8.93 -8.63
N GLN A 39 16.48 9.36 -9.90
CA GLN A 39 16.29 8.47 -11.05
C GLN A 39 17.38 7.40 -11.15
N ARG A 40 18.64 7.77 -10.88
CA ARG A 40 19.75 6.80 -10.82
C ARG A 40 19.53 5.76 -9.72
N SER A 41 19.13 6.20 -8.53
CA SER A 41 18.88 5.33 -7.38
C SER A 41 17.66 4.41 -7.58
N LEU A 42 16.62 4.92 -8.25
CA LEU A 42 15.45 4.14 -8.65
C LEU A 42 15.82 3.07 -9.67
N ALA A 43 16.62 3.41 -10.69
CA ALA A 43 17.10 2.43 -11.68
C ALA A 43 17.92 1.30 -11.02
N ARG A 44 18.77 1.64 -10.03
CA ARG A 44 19.51 0.66 -9.22
C ARG A 44 18.57 -0.23 -8.40
N TYR A 45 17.53 0.35 -7.80
CA TYR A 45 16.55 -0.38 -7.00
C TYR A 45 15.80 -1.41 -7.83
N ILE A 46 15.37 -1.03 -9.04
CA ILE A 46 14.70 -1.90 -10.00
C ILE A 46 15.58 -3.09 -10.41
N ARG A 47 16.91 -2.88 -10.51
CA ARG A 47 17.90 -3.94 -10.80
C ARG A 47 18.29 -4.78 -9.57
N GLY A 48 17.77 -4.47 -8.38
CA GLY A 48 18.10 -5.16 -7.14
C GLY A 48 19.40 -4.73 -6.46
N ALA A 49 20.05 -3.66 -6.94
CA ALA A 49 21.28 -3.12 -6.37
C ALA A 49 20.96 -2.22 -5.15
N TYR A 50 20.44 -2.84 -4.08
CA TYR A 50 19.87 -2.11 -2.93
C TYR A 50 20.91 -1.31 -2.12
N GLU A 51 22.15 -1.79 -2.02
CA GLU A 51 23.23 -1.04 -1.37
C GLU A 51 23.57 0.24 -2.15
N ASP A 52 23.70 0.15 -3.48
CA ASP A 52 23.94 1.32 -4.33
C ASP A 52 22.76 2.30 -4.36
N THR A 53 21.54 1.78 -4.20
CA THR A 53 20.34 2.61 -4.00
C THR A 53 20.42 3.36 -2.68
N LYS A 54 20.77 2.70 -1.57
CA LYS A 54 20.91 3.33 -0.25
C LYS A 54 21.89 4.49 -0.31
N LEU A 55 23.09 4.25 -0.84
CA LEU A 55 24.14 5.27 -0.97
C LEU A 55 23.68 6.48 -1.80
N GLY A 56 23.05 6.24 -2.96
CA GLY A 56 22.58 7.33 -3.83
C GLY A 56 21.42 8.15 -3.23
N LEU A 57 20.58 7.52 -2.41
CA LEU A 57 19.49 8.23 -1.71
C LEU A 57 19.98 8.97 -0.48
N GLN A 58 20.95 8.44 0.26
CA GLN A 58 21.63 9.17 1.33
C GLN A 58 22.32 10.42 0.79
N GLU A 59 23.04 10.29 -0.33
CA GLU A 59 23.64 11.43 -1.05
C GLU A 59 22.59 12.50 -1.40
N LEU A 60 21.43 12.09 -1.95
CA LEU A 60 20.33 13.00 -2.25
C LEU A 60 19.82 13.73 -1.01
N LEU A 61 19.56 12.99 0.09
CA LEU A 61 18.99 13.54 1.31
C LEU A 61 19.97 14.43 2.08
N GLU A 62 21.28 14.18 1.96
CA GLU A 62 22.33 14.98 2.59
C GLU A 62 22.62 16.26 1.81
N GLN A 63 22.77 16.17 0.49
CA GLN A 63 23.13 17.32 -0.35
C GLN A 63 21.93 18.18 -0.74
N HIS A 64 20.74 17.59 -0.80
CA HIS A 64 19.50 18.25 -1.20
C HIS A 64 18.36 17.92 -0.22
N PRO A 65 18.43 18.35 1.06
CA PRO A 65 17.52 17.88 2.11
C PRO A 65 16.04 18.25 1.90
N SER A 66 15.72 19.30 1.15
CA SER A 66 14.33 19.72 0.91
C SER A 66 14.10 20.03 -0.57
N ASN A 67 13.54 19.07 -1.31
CA ASN A 67 13.21 19.20 -2.72
C ASN A 67 12.01 18.33 -3.12
N GLN A 68 11.59 18.38 -4.38
CA GLN A 68 10.43 17.65 -4.92
C GLN A 68 10.51 16.12 -4.77
N ARG A 69 11.70 15.56 -4.56
CA ARG A 69 11.97 14.13 -4.39
C ARG A 69 12.22 13.70 -2.94
N THR A 70 12.37 14.60 -1.96
CA THR A 70 12.76 14.19 -0.60
C THR A 70 11.82 13.12 0.00
N SER A 71 10.50 13.33 -0.04
CA SER A 71 9.56 12.32 0.51
C SER A 71 9.57 11.00 -0.27
N ALA A 72 9.75 11.05 -1.61
CA ALA A 72 9.90 9.84 -2.42
C ALA A 72 11.21 9.10 -2.12
N ALA A 73 12.29 9.85 -1.91
CA ALA A 73 13.62 9.33 -1.59
C ALA A 73 13.62 8.66 -0.22
N GLN A 74 12.99 9.25 0.81
CA GLN A 74 12.83 8.61 2.12
C GLN A 74 12.03 7.30 2.04
N LEU A 75 10.93 7.27 1.28
CA LEU A 75 10.18 6.01 1.07
C LEU A 75 11.05 4.96 0.39
N LEU A 76 11.76 5.34 -0.69
CA LEU A 76 12.58 4.40 -1.45
C LEU A 76 13.78 3.92 -0.64
N LEU A 77 14.36 4.76 0.22
CA LEU A 77 15.42 4.41 1.15
C LEU A 77 14.92 3.38 2.17
N GLY A 78 13.73 3.62 2.74
CA GLY A 78 13.08 2.65 3.62
C GLY A 78 12.82 1.31 2.92
N LYS A 79 12.35 1.34 1.66
CA LYS A 79 12.16 0.13 0.84
C LYS A 79 13.49 -0.58 0.56
N ALA A 80 14.58 0.14 0.33
CA ALA A 80 15.91 -0.43 0.14
C ALA A 80 16.42 -1.12 1.42
N HIS A 81 16.33 -0.45 2.57
CA HIS A 81 16.64 -1.05 3.88
C HIS A 81 15.82 -2.32 4.14
N TYR A 82 14.52 -2.30 3.83
CA TYR A 82 13.67 -3.47 3.96
C TYR A 82 14.15 -4.65 3.11
N LYS A 83 14.59 -4.39 1.87
CA LYS A 83 15.15 -5.43 0.99
C LYS A 83 16.48 -5.98 1.49
N LEU A 84 17.26 -5.16 2.19
CA LEU A 84 18.48 -5.55 2.90
C LEU A 84 18.20 -6.23 4.26
N LYS A 85 16.92 -6.34 4.67
CA LYS A 85 16.46 -6.84 5.98
C LYS A 85 16.86 -5.95 7.16
N ASP A 86 17.24 -4.71 6.90
CA ASP A 86 17.51 -3.69 7.91
C ASP A 86 16.21 -3.03 8.39
N TYR A 87 15.32 -3.84 8.99
CA TYR A 87 13.95 -3.43 9.30
C TYR A 87 13.87 -2.19 10.21
N SER A 88 14.80 -2.03 11.15
CA SER A 88 14.84 -0.85 12.03
C SER A 88 15.17 0.43 11.26
N LEU A 89 16.10 0.37 10.31
CA LEU A 89 16.44 1.51 9.45
C LEU A 89 15.33 1.79 8.44
N ALA A 90 14.65 0.74 7.95
CA ALA A 90 13.48 0.89 7.07
C ALA A 90 12.35 1.65 7.77
N ILE A 91 12.04 1.29 9.02
CA ILE A 91 11.06 1.99 9.86
C ILE A 91 11.50 3.43 10.09
N ALA A 92 12.78 3.67 10.43
CA ALA A 92 13.28 5.02 10.68
C ALA A 92 13.07 5.95 9.47
N SER A 93 13.45 5.51 8.25
CA SER A 93 13.23 6.29 7.02
C SER A 93 11.75 6.54 6.73
N ALA A 94 10.90 5.55 6.99
CA ALA A 94 9.45 5.64 6.78
C ALA A 94 8.79 6.61 7.78
N VAL A 95 9.20 6.60 9.05
CA VAL A 95 8.73 7.52 10.09
C VAL A 95 9.20 8.94 9.82
N GLU A 96 10.44 9.13 9.38
CA GLU A 96 10.96 10.44 9.00
C GLU A 96 10.13 11.09 7.89
N LEU A 97 9.69 10.29 6.91
CA LEU A 97 8.73 10.73 5.89
C LEU A 97 7.42 11.21 6.50
N GLN A 98 6.85 10.45 7.43
CA GLN A 98 5.57 10.80 8.05
C GLN A 98 5.66 12.10 8.87
N LEU A 99 6.77 12.30 9.59
CA LEU A 99 7.00 13.47 10.43
C LEU A 99 7.27 14.73 9.60
N ASN A 100 8.14 14.63 8.60
CA ASN A 100 8.60 15.79 7.83
C ASN A 100 7.68 16.12 6.65
N PHE A 101 6.89 15.15 6.17
CA PHE A 101 6.00 15.31 5.02
C PHE A 101 4.57 14.77 5.31
N PRO A 102 3.84 15.36 6.27
CA PRO A 102 2.51 14.87 6.71
C PRO A 102 1.40 15.00 5.66
N TYR A 103 1.69 15.57 4.49
CA TYR A 103 0.78 15.65 3.34
C TYR A 103 1.30 14.86 2.13
N SER A 104 2.34 14.04 2.30
CA SER A 104 2.90 13.25 1.22
C SER A 104 1.88 12.24 0.68
N ARG A 105 1.85 12.05 -0.64
CA ARG A 105 1.09 10.94 -1.26
C ARG A 105 1.62 9.55 -0.84
N TYR A 106 2.79 9.50 -0.22
CA TYR A 106 3.49 8.28 0.16
C TYR A 106 3.18 7.81 1.60
N LEU A 107 2.28 8.47 2.34
CA LEU A 107 2.01 8.12 3.74
C LEU A 107 1.45 6.70 3.91
N ALA A 108 0.47 6.29 3.10
CA ALA A 108 -0.03 4.91 3.11
C ALA A 108 1.06 3.91 2.66
N GLU A 109 1.88 4.32 1.68
CA GLU A 109 3.21 3.79 1.37
C GLU A 109 4.06 3.44 2.59
N SER A 110 4.25 4.45 3.43
CA SER A 110 5.08 4.39 4.61
C SER A 110 4.46 3.47 5.67
N ASP A 111 3.16 3.59 5.96
CA ASP A 111 2.46 2.71 6.90
C ASP A 111 2.56 1.23 6.49
N LEU A 112 2.37 0.93 5.19
CA LEU A 112 2.48 -0.44 4.68
C LEU A 112 3.90 -0.99 4.85
N LEU A 113 4.92 -0.19 4.53
CA LEU A 113 6.32 -0.56 4.75
C LEU A 113 6.64 -0.80 6.23
N ILE A 114 6.17 0.06 7.13
CA ILE A 114 6.35 -0.12 8.59
C ILE A 114 5.65 -1.41 9.06
N GLY A 115 4.44 -1.67 8.56
CA GLY A 115 3.71 -2.91 8.81
C GLY A 115 4.49 -4.15 8.38
N ASP A 116 5.03 -4.14 7.16
CA ASP A 116 5.86 -5.23 6.61
C ASP A 116 7.11 -5.44 7.48
N CYS A 117 7.76 -4.35 7.93
CA CYS A 117 8.92 -4.41 8.83
C CYS A 117 8.57 -5.04 10.19
N TYR A 118 7.49 -4.58 10.84
CA TYR A 118 7.05 -5.14 12.12
C TYR A 118 6.69 -6.62 12.00
N PHE A 119 6.05 -7.01 10.90
CA PHE A 119 5.72 -8.40 10.63
C PHE A 119 6.98 -9.27 10.57
N HIS A 120 8.01 -8.83 9.83
CA HIS A 120 9.29 -9.54 9.74
C HIS A 120 10.06 -9.57 11.07
N GLN A 121 9.85 -8.59 11.95
CA GLN A 121 10.39 -8.57 13.31
C GLN A 121 9.57 -9.41 14.31
N GLY A 122 8.49 -10.08 13.87
CA GLY A 122 7.60 -10.86 14.73
C GLY A 122 6.64 -10.04 15.58
N GLN A 123 6.57 -8.72 15.36
CA GLN A 123 5.67 -7.80 16.05
C GLN A 123 4.30 -7.79 15.35
N VAL A 124 3.59 -8.92 15.44
CA VAL A 124 2.37 -9.18 14.67
C VAL A 124 1.28 -8.13 14.93
N TYR A 125 1.00 -7.78 16.19
CA TYR A 125 -0.04 -6.79 16.50
C TYR A 125 0.32 -5.40 15.96
N SER A 126 1.59 -4.99 16.10
CA SER A 126 2.09 -3.72 15.56
C SER A 126 1.93 -3.66 14.04
N ALA A 127 2.25 -4.75 13.35
CA ALA A 127 2.04 -4.86 11.90
C ALA A 127 0.56 -4.71 11.51
N ALA A 128 -0.33 -5.42 12.18
CA ALA A 128 -1.76 -5.36 11.93
C ALA A 128 -2.34 -3.95 12.16
N THR A 129 -1.83 -3.24 13.16
CA THR A 129 -2.20 -1.85 13.43
C THR A 129 -1.81 -0.93 12.27
N GLN A 130 -0.64 -1.12 11.67
CA GLN A 130 -0.23 -0.34 10.49
C GLN A 130 -1.10 -0.65 9.27
N TYR A 131 -1.43 -1.92 9.03
CA TYR A 131 -2.35 -2.27 7.95
C TYR A 131 -3.76 -1.68 8.17
N GLY A 132 -4.25 -1.65 9.40
CA GLY A 132 -5.50 -0.96 9.75
C GLY A 132 -5.49 0.54 9.41
N ARG A 133 -4.37 1.23 9.65
CA ARG A 133 -4.17 2.63 9.22
C ARG A 133 -4.28 2.79 7.71
N VAL A 134 -3.65 1.90 6.95
CA VAL A 134 -3.74 1.92 5.47
C VAL A 134 -5.18 1.76 5.00
N LEU A 135 -5.95 0.82 5.57
CA LEU A 135 -7.34 0.54 5.18
C LEU A 135 -8.27 1.75 5.39
N THR A 136 -8.07 2.48 6.48
CA THR A 136 -8.87 3.67 6.83
C THR A 136 -8.39 4.95 6.12
N SER A 137 -7.19 4.96 5.53
CA SER A 137 -6.62 6.14 4.86
C SER A 137 -7.29 6.47 3.51
N ARG A 138 -7.08 7.69 3.02
CA ARG A 138 -7.45 8.11 1.65
C ARG A 138 -6.35 7.76 0.65
N THR A 139 -6.14 6.46 0.43
CA THR A 139 -5.16 5.94 -0.53
C THR A 139 -5.83 5.16 -1.67
N GLU A 140 -5.03 4.77 -2.66
CA GLU A 140 -5.47 3.97 -3.81
C GLU A 140 -5.97 2.59 -3.36
N VAL A 141 -6.97 2.07 -4.07
CA VAL A 141 -7.57 0.75 -3.80
C VAL A 141 -6.53 -0.36 -3.76
N ARG A 142 -5.51 -0.28 -4.63
CA ARG A 142 -4.40 -1.24 -4.69
C ARG A 142 -3.61 -1.33 -3.38
N THR A 143 -3.29 -0.19 -2.77
CA THR A 143 -2.55 -0.14 -1.50
C THR A 143 -3.41 -0.66 -0.36
N LYS A 144 -4.72 -0.36 -0.35
CA LYS A 144 -5.66 -0.96 0.60
C LYS A 144 -5.78 -2.48 0.44
N ALA A 145 -5.83 -2.98 -0.79
CA ALA A 145 -5.92 -4.42 -1.06
C ALA A 145 -4.68 -5.17 -0.53
N ARG A 146 -3.48 -4.62 -0.71
CA ARG A 146 -2.24 -5.17 -0.13
C ARG A 146 -2.30 -5.23 1.40
N ALA A 147 -2.75 -4.15 2.06
CA ALA A 147 -2.91 -4.13 3.51
C ALA A 147 -3.98 -5.12 4.00
N ALA A 148 -5.11 -5.22 3.29
CA ALA A 148 -6.20 -6.16 3.60
C ALA A 148 -5.71 -7.60 3.54
N ASP A 149 -4.97 -7.96 2.50
CA ASP A 149 -4.41 -9.29 2.34
C ASP A 149 -3.37 -9.63 3.41
N ARG A 150 -2.43 -8.72 3.71
CA ARG A 150 -1.47 -8.93 4.80
C ARG A 150 -2.18 -9.15 6.13
N LEU A 151 -3.16 -8.31 6.46
CA LEU A 151 -3.95 -8.43 7.69
C LEU A 151 -4.75 -9.75 7.72
N GLY A 152 -5.44 -10.07 6.64
CA GLY A 152 -6.27 -11.26 6.55
C GLY A 152 -5.46 -12.56 6.56
N GLN A 153 -4.26 -12.58 5.96
CA GLN A 153 -3.33 -13.70 6.08
C GLN A 153 -2.85 -13.88 7.53
N MET A 154 -2.55 -12.80 8.24
CA MET A 154 -2.16 -12.87 9.66
C MET A 154 -3.30 -13.43 10.53
N ALA A 155 -4.52 -12.96 10.32
CA ALA A 155 -5.70 -13.48 11.03
C ALA A 155 -5.98 -14.94 10.66
N GLY A 156 -5.96 -15.29 9.38
CA GLY A 156 -6.24 -16.63 8.87
C GLY A 156 -5.15 -17.68 9.16
N ALA A 157 -3.95 -17.22 9.53
CA ALA A 157 -2.87 -18.06 10.06
C ALA A 157 -2.84 -18.07 11.59
N GLU A 158 -3.89 -17.55 12.25
CA GLU A 158 -4.04 -17.51 13.71
C GLU A 158 -2.88 -16.78 14.43
N ARG A 159 -2.20 -15.86 13.73
CA ARG A 159 -1.14 -15.02 14.33
C ARG A 159 -1.70 -13.88 15.16
N LEU A 160 -2.97 -13.52 14.94
CA LEU A 160 -3.70 -12.54 15.73
C LEU A 160 -4.70 -13.26 16.64
N SER A 161 -4.68 -12.96 17.93
CA SER A 161 -5.67 -13.48 18.86
C SER A 161 -7.05 -12.83 18.65
N ASN A 162 -8.11 -13.45 19.16
CA ASN A 162 -9.44 -12.83 19.12
C ASN A 162 -9.46 -11.45 19.79
N ARG A 163 -8.71 -11.29 20.90
CA ARG A 163 -8.56 -10.00 21.59
C ARG A 163 -7.88 -8.96 20.71
N ASP A 164 -6.87 -9.36 19.94
CA ASP A 164 -6.19 -8.47 18.98
C ASP A 164 -7.15 -8.01 17.89
N ILE A 165 -7.93 -8.94 17.34
CA ILE A 165 -8.94 -8.64 16.31
C ILE A 165 -10.00 -7.69 16.87
N GLU A 166 -10.54 -7.95 18.07
CA GLU A 166 -11.51 -7.06 18.72
C GLU A 166 -10.95 -5.66 18.94
N ARG A 167 -9.68 -5.54 19.33
CA ARG A 167 -9.01 -4.25 19.48
C ARG A 167 -8.86 -3.52 18.15
N LEU A 168 -8.41 -4.21 17.09
CA LEU A 168 -8.33 -3.65 15.74
C LEU A 168 -9.70 -3.19 15.22
N GLN A 169 -10.76 -3.95 15.50
CA GLN A 169 -12.13 -3.57 15.15
C GLN A 169 -12.58 -2.30 15.88
N GLY A 170 -12.18 -2.12 17.15
CA GLY A 170 -12.41 -0.90 17.91
C GLY A 170 -11.64 0.30 17.35
N ASP A 171 -10.37 0.11 17.02
CA ASP A 171 -9.46 1.17 16.59
C ASP A 171 -9.74 1.64 15.15
N PHE A 172 -10.12 0.72 14.24
CA PHE A 172 -10.22 1.00 12.80
C PHE A 172 -11.60 0.75 12.19
N GLY A 173 -12.56 0.29 13.00
CA GLY A 173 -13.93 -0.02 12.57
C GLY A 173 -14.13 -1.49 12.24
N ARG A 174 -15.12 -2.10 12.90
CA ARG A 174 -15.43 -3.54 12.80
C ARG A 174 -15.67 -4.01 11.37
N ALA A 175 -16.43 -3.25 10.58
CA ALA A 175 -16.74 -3.63 9.19
C ALA A 175 -15.48 -3.73 8.33
N ILE A 176 -14.58 -2.74 8.42
CA ILE A 176 -13.33 -2.67 7.65
C ILE A 176 -12.42 -3.85 7.97
N ILE A 177 -12.25 -4.16 9.25
CA ILE A 177 -11.39 -5.29 9.70
C ILE A 177 -11.99 -6.63 9.27
N ASN A 178 -13.31 -6.82 9.39
CA ASN A 178 -13.96 -8.05 8.98
C ASN A 178 -13.88 -8.27 7.46
N GLU A 179 -14.08 -7.22 6.66
CA GLU A 179 -13.94 -7.27 5.21
C GLU A 179 -12.51 -7.64 4.81
N ALA A 180 -11.49 -7.02 5.42
CA ALA A 180 -10.09 -7.35 5.17
C ALA A 180 -9.75 -8.81 5.52
N ILE A 181 -10.25 -9.32 6.64
CA ILE A 181 -10.07 -10.73 7.03
C ILE A 181 -10.80 -11.67 6.05
N SER A 182 -11.98 -11.29 5.55
CA SER A 182 -12.71 -12.07 4.54
C SER A 182 -11.99 -12.08 3.20
N PHE A 183 -11.47 -10.93 2.77
CA PHE A 183 -10.76 -10.76 1.50
C PHE A 183 -9.63 -11.78 1.33
N ALA A 184 -8.76 -11.96 2.34
CA ALA A 184 -7.69 -12.94 2.26
C ALA A 184 -8.18 -14.40 2.19
N LYS A 185 -9.34 -14.72 2.78
CA LYS A 185 -9.93 -16.07 2.68
C LYS A 185 -10.42 -16.36 1.25
N GLU A 186 -10.97 -15.34 0.58
CA GLU A 186 -11.41 -15.45 -0.81
C GLU A 186 -10.21 -15.57 -1.78
N VAL A 187 -9.11 -14.85 -1.49
CA VAL A 187 -7.86 -14.87 -2.28
C VAL A 187 -7.00 -16.11 -1.98
N LYS A 188 -7.29 -16.89 -0.93
CA LYS A 188 -6.51 -18.09 -0.54
C LYS A 188 -6.61 -19.25 -1.54
N GLY A 189 -7.51 -19.18 -2.52
CA GLY A 189 -7.59 -20.13 -3.64
C GLY A 189 -6.97 -19.55 -4.90
N LYS A 190 -6.56 -20.41 -5.84
CA LYS A 190 -6.20 -19.96 -7.19
C LYS A 190 -7.42 -19.22 -7.77
N LEU A 191 -7.21 -17.98 -8.20
CA LEU A 191 -8.23 -17.16 -8.83
C LEU A 191 -7.86 -16.93 -10.30
N VAL A 192 -8.85 -16.53 -11.08
CA VAL A 192 -8.70 -16.06 -12.46
C VAL A 192 -9.08 -14.60 -12.51
N MET A 193 -8.16 -13.79 -13.03
CA MET A 193 -8.38 -12.40 -13.40
C MET A 193 -8.69 -12.33 -14.89
N LYS A 194 -9.84 -11.76 -15.27
CA LYS A 194 -10.25 -11.60 -16.67
C LYS A 194 -10.79 -10.19 -16.97
N PRO A 195 -10.70 -9.71 -18.22
CA PRO A 195 -11.41 -8.51 -18.65
C PRO A 195 -12.93 -8.75 -18.54
N SER A 196 -13.70 -7.76 -18.07
CA SER A 196 -15.17 -7.87 -18.01
C SER A 196 -15.85 -7.89 -19.38
N SER A 197 -15.18 -7.36 -20.42
CA SER A 197 -15.66 -7.34 -21.80
C SER A 197 -14.49 -7.33 -22.78
N GLY A 198 -14.66 -7.87 -24.00
CA GLY A 198 -13.69 -7.74 -25.10
C GLY A 198 -12.72 -8.91 -25.31
N SER A 199 -12.70 -9.95 -24.47
CA SER A 199 -11.86 -11.14 -24.71
C SER A 199 -12.65 -12.28 -25.34
N GLN A 200 -12.47 -12.52 -26.65
CA GLN A 200 -12.68 -13.86 -27.20
C GLN A 200 -11.45 -14.74 -26.88
N GLY A 201 -11.69 -15.86 -26.20
CA GLY A 201 -10.65 -16.81 -25.77
C GLY A 201 -9.79 -16.34 -24.59
N SER A 202 -8.69 -17.04 -24.32
CA SER A 202 -7.84 -16.83 -23.14
C SER A 202 -6.99 -15.54 -23.14
N LYS A 203 -7.19 -14.64 -24.10
CA LYS A 203 -6.43 -13.39 -24.23
C LYS A 203 -6.81 -12.43 -23.09
N GLY A 204 -5.83 -12.06 -22.28
CA GLY A 204 -6.03 -11.16 -21.14
C GLY A 204 -6.41 -11.88 -19.84
N ILE A 205 -6.48 -13.21 -19.83
CA ILE A 205 -6.76 -13.99 -18.63
C ILE A 205 -5.45 -14.27 -17.87
N LYS A 206 -5.44 -14.08 -16.55
CA LYS A 206 -4.30 -14.36 -15.67
C LYS A 206 -4.74 -15.13 -14.43
N THR A 207 -3.96 -16.11 -14.04
CA THR A 207 -4.12 -16.75 -12.73
C THR A 207 -3.53 -15.84 -11.65
N VAL A 208 -4.19 -15.81 -10.51
CA VAL A 208 -3.81 -15.04 -9.33
C VAL A 208 -3.77 -15.99 -8.15
N GLU A 209 -2.62 -16.09 -7.52
CA GLU A 209 -2.45 -16.95 -6.33
C GLU A 209 -2.26 -16.13 -5.05
N ASN A 210 -1.98 -14.83 -5.19
CA ASN A 210 -1.77 -13.89 -4.10
C ASN A 210 -2.05 -12.45 -4.57
N THR A 211 -2.02 -11.48 -3.68
CA THR A 211 -2.25 -10.08 -4.07
C THR A 211 -1.15 -9.45 -4.91
N ASP A 212 0.09 -9.93 -4.84
CA ASP A 212 1.17 -9.43 -5.70
C ASP A 212 0.88 -9.77 -7.17
N ASP A 213 0.25 -10.92 -7.45
CA ASP A 213 -0.27 -11.25 -8.79
C ASP A 213 -1.38 -10.29 -9.22
N ILE A 214 -2.29 -9.92 -8.30
CA ILE A 214 -3.32 -8.91 -8.61
C ILE A 214 -2.65 -7.62 -9.05
N VAL A 215 -1.71 -7.13 -8.25
CA VAL A 215 -0.96 -5.89 -8.53
C VAL A 215 -0.23 -6.00 -9.88
N LYS A 216 0.47 -7.10 -10.12
CA LYS A 216 1.25 -7.34 -11.33
C LYS A 216 0.39 -7.35 -12.59
N TRP A 217 -0.79 -7.96 -12.52
CA TRP A 217 -1.61 -8.21 -13.71
C TRP A 217 -2.74 -7.21 -13.91
N PHE A 218 -3.13 -6.44 -12.89
CA PHE A 218 -4.31 -5.58 -12.95
C PHE A 218 -4.33 -4.65 -14.16
N ASP A 219 -3.27 -3.87 -14.37
CA ASP A 219 -3.24 -2.91 -15.49
C ASP A 219 -3.21 -3.63 -16.85
N PHE A 220 -2.43 -4.72 -16.94
CA PHE A 220 -2.39 -5.56 -18.14
C PHE A 220 -3.77 -6.12 -18.52
N VAL A 221 -4.55 -6.59 -17.54
CA VAL A 221 -5.90 -7.14 -17.79
C VAL A 221 -6.89 -6.00 -18.05
N LYS A 222 -6.80 -4.90 -17.30
CA LYS A 222 -7.65 -3.73 -17.43
C LYS A 222 -7.56 -3.07 -18.80
N GLU A 223 -6.35 -2.93 -19.35
CA GLU A 223 -6.11 -2.39 -20.71
C GLU A 223 -6.78 -3.20 -21.82
N ARG A 224 -7.14 -4.45 -21.53
CA ARG A 224 -7.82 -5.38 -22.45
C ARG A 224 -9.33 -5.46 -22.20
N SER A 225 -9.85 -4.63 -21.31
CA SER A 225 -11.28 -4.51 -21.02
C SER A 225 -11.83 -3.23 -21.65
N GLU A 226 -12.88 -3.35 -22.45
CA GLU A 226 -13.53 -2.18 -23.07
C GLU A 226 -14.13 -1.23 -22.02
N THR A 227 -14.54 -1.76 -20.86
CA THR A 227 -15.11 -0.98 -19.76
C THR A 227 -14.09 -0.65 -18.68
N SER A 228 -12.80 -0.91 -18.91
CA SER A 228 -11.74 -0.74 -17.90
C SER A 228 -12.01 -1.47 -16.57
N THR A 229 -12.82 -2.53 -16.63
CA THR A 229 -13.21 -3.34 -15.47
C THR A 229 -12.60 -4.73 -15.55
N VAL A 230 -12.19 -5.24 -14.41
CA VAL A 230 -11.54 -6.55 -14.24
C VAL A 230 -12.40 -7.40 -13.32
N VAL A 231 -12.60 -8.66 -13.68
CA VAL A 231 -13.37 -9.64 -12.90
C VAL A 231 -12.40 -10.65 -12.30
N MET A 232 -12.60 -10.95 -11.02
CA MET A 232 -11.91 -12.00 -10.29
C MET A 232 -12.87 -13.16 -10.03
N GLU A 233 -12.52 -14.35 -10.47
CA GLU A 233 -13.33 -15.57 -10.30
C GLU A 233 -12.51 -16.68 -9.65
N LYS A 234 -13.18 -17.59 -8.95
CA LYS A 234 -12.54 -18.77 -8.40
C LYS A 234 -12.04 -19.66 -9.54
N TYR A 235 -10.77 -20.03 -9.52
CA TYR A 235 -10.24 -21.05 -10.43
C TYR A 235 -10.65 -22.42 -9.92
N TYR A 236 -11.27 -23.21 -10.78
CA TYR A 236 -11.58 -24.60 -10.51
C TYR A 236 -10.53 -25.48 -11.17
N GLU A 237 -9.82 -26.27 -10.36
CA GLU A 237 -8.97 -27.34 -10.89
C GLU A 237 -9.85 -28.52 -11.28
N GLY A 238 -9.75 -28.94 -12.53
CA GLY A 238 -10.56 -30.00 -13.09
C GLY A 238 -10.27 -30.21 -14.56
N ARG A 239 -11.02 -31.14 -15.16
CA ARG A 239 -10.97 -31.37 -16.60
C ARG A 239 -11.72 -30.26 -17.31
N GLU A 240 -11.08 -29.66 -18.31
CA GLU A 240 -11.72 -28.70 -19.20
C GLU A 240 -12.52 -29.49 -20.23
N PHE A 241 -13.72 -29.03 -20.54
CA PHE A 241 -14.52 -29.59 -21.64
C PHE A 241 -14.85 -28.45 -22.59
N SER A 242 -14.54 -28.62 -23.86
CA SER A 242 -15.03 -27.73 -24.92
C SER A 242 -16.44 -28.17 -25.31
N VAL A 243 -17.38 -27.21 -25.30
CA VAL A 243 -18.76 -27.45 -25.71
C VAL A 243 -19.04 -26.59 -26.94
N ASP A 244 -19.16 -27.23 -28.11
CA ASP A 244 -19.65 -26.53 -29.29
C ASP A 244 -21.17 -26.66 -29.35
N GLY A 245 -21.85 -25.54 -29.57
CA GLY A 245 -23.30 -25.50 -29.64
C GLY A 245 -23.82 -24.20 -30.25
N MET A 246 -25.13 -24.12 -30.42
CA MET A 246 -25.82 -22.90 -30.84
C MET A 246 -27.08 -22.68 -30.01
N MET A 247 -27.52 -21.43 -29.93
CA MET A 247 -28.81 -21.08 -29.34
C MET A 247 -29.87 -20.98 -30.44
N ILE A 248 -30.93 -21.77 -30.37
CA ILE A 248 -32.15 -21.56 -31.17
C ILE A 248 -33.23 -20.97 -30.25
N GLY A 249 -33.50 -19.68 -30.41
CA GLY A 249 -34.32 -18.94 -29.47
C GLY A 249 -33.66 -18.95 -28.07
N SER A 250 -34.40 -19.41 -27.06
CA SER A 250 -33.92 -19.64 -25.70
C SER A 250 -33.46 -21.08 -25.43
N THR A 251 -33.42 -21.93 -26.47
CA THR A 251 -33.03 -23.34 -26.32
C THR A 251 -31.57 -23.55 -26.75
N PRO A 252 -30.68 -24.04 -25.86
CA PRO A 252 -29.33 -24.43 -26.24
C PRO A 252 -29.36 -25.78 -26.97
N ILE A 253 -28.67 -25.86 -28.10
CA ILE A 253 -28.40 -27.09 -28.85
C ILE A 253 -26.89 -27.35 -28.80
N ILE A 254 -26.49 -28.45 -28.18
CA ILE A 254 -25.10 -28.86 -28.07
C ILE A 254 -24.77 -29.79 -29.25
N PHE A 255 -23.76 -29.44 -30.02
CA PHE A 255 -23.26 -30.25 -31.14
C PHE A 255 -22.21 -31.26 -30.70
N SER A 256 -21.30 -30.84 -29.83
CA SER A 256 -20.22 -31.70 -29.32
C SER A 256 -19.82 -31.28 -27.90
N VAL A 257 -19.33 -32.25 -27.16
CA VAL A 257 -18.59 -32.05 -25.92
C VAL A 257 -17.31 -32.85 -26.05
N SER A 258 -16.16 -32.19 -25.99
CA SER A 258 -14.85 -32.84 -26.00
C SER A 258 -14.08 -32.48 -24.74
N GLU A 259 -13.38 -33.46 -24.19
CA GLU A 259 -12.38 -33.27 -23.13
C GLU A 259 -11.05 -32.75 -23.71
#